data_AF-R6QND9-F1
#
_entry.id   AF-R6QND9-F1
#
_cell.length_a   1.000
_cell.length_b   1.000
_cell.length_c   1.000
_cell.angle_alpha   90.00
_cell.angle_beta   90.00
_cell.angle_gamma   90.00
#
_symmetry.space_group_name_H-M   'P 1'
#
loop_
_entity.id
_entity.type
_entity.pdbx_description
1 polymer ?
#
loop_
_entity_poly.entity_id
_entity_poly.type
_entity_poly.pdbx_seq_one_letter_code
_entity_poly.pdbx_strand_id
1 'polypeptide(L)'
;MLCDNYDGILNHDNIDKIRIVDMSQGKANDDGYRGVHLYFQLDHSHYPIEIQMNTYYDRQINNWLHKYLYKKNYPDDVGLKLRKLYENGKILNENMFREVLQNVLFDCKRI
;
A
#
# COMPACT_ATOMS: atom_id res chain seq x y z
N MET A 1 5.94 10.59 2.67
CA MET A 1 5.51 11.88 2.09
C MET A 1 4.22 11.68 1.30
N LEU A 2 3.41 12.73 1.20
CA LEU A 2 2.21 12.71 0.36
C LEU A 2 2.50 13.39 -0.98
N CYS A 3 1.93 12.87 -2.05
CA CYS A 3 1.99 13.43 -3.39
C CYS A 3 0.60 13.40 -4.05
N ASP A 4 0.36 14.23 -5.05
CA ASP A 4 -0.94 14.27 -5.75
C ASP A 4 -1.11 13.03 -6.64
N ASN A 5 -0.04 12.67 -7.34
CA ASN A 5 0.09 11.46 -8.15
C ASN A 5 1.54 10.96 -8.10
N TYR A 6 1.82 9.84 -8.77
CA TYR A 6 3.15 9.25 -8.83
C TYR A 6 3.96 9.67 -10.06
N ASP A 7 3.34 10.33 -11.05
CA ASP A 7 3.94 10.65 -12.34
C ASP A 7 5.23 11.44 -12.20
N GLY A 8 5.24 12.43 -11.30
CA GLY A 8 6.45 13.23 -11.05
C GLY A 8 7.63 12.44 -10.52
N ILE A 9 7.41 11.27 -9.92
CA ILE A 9 8.47 10.41 -9.36
C ILE A 9 8.85 9.33 -10.39
N LEU A 10 7.85 8.76 -11.05
CA LEU A 10 8.03 7.64 -11.99
C LEU A 10 8.59 8.07 -13.35
N ASN A 11 8.37 9.32 -13.76
CA ASN A 11 8.83 9.85 -15.04
C ASN A 11 10.24 10.48 -14.99
N HIS A 12 10.97 10.35 -13.88
CA HIS A 12 12.35 10.82 -13.80
C HIS A 12 13.34 9.75 -14.29
N ASP A 13 14.31 10.20 -15.08
CA ASP A 13 15.48 9.41 -15.44
C ASP A 13 16.31 9.07 -14.20
N ASN A 14 17.08 7.98 -14.27
CA ASN A 14 17.94 7.45 -13.20
C ASN A 14 18.58 8.55 -12.35
N ILE A 15 18.10 8.68 -11.11
CA ILE A 15 18.71 9.57 -10.11
C ILE A 15 19.84 8.79 -9.44
N ASP A 16 21.06 9.34 -9.48
CA ASP A 16 22.22 8.70 -8.87
C ASP A 16 21.94 8.28 -7.43
N LYS A 17 22.32 7.06 -7.06
CA LYS A 17 22.17 6.48 -5.71
C LYS A 17 20.73 6.32 -5.20
N ILE A 18 19.72 6.52 -6.05
CA ILE A 18 18.32 6.28 -5.71
C ILE A 18 17.79 5.10 -6.51
N ARG A 19 17.23 4.11 -5.82
CA ARG A 19 16.44 3.03 -6.41
C ARG A 19 14.96 3.29 -6.18
N ILE A 20 14.19 3.34 -7.26
CA ILE A 20 12.73 3.48 -7.23
C ILE A 20 12.11 2.07 -7.25
N VAL A 21 11.16 1.81 -6.35
CA VAL A 21 10.35 0.60 -6.32
C VAL A 21 8.89 1.01 -6.49
N ASP A 22 8.34 0.72 -7.67
CA ASP A 22 6.95 1.00 -8.01
C ASP A 22 6.03 -0.13 -7.56
N MET A 23 5.14 0.19 -6.61
CA MET A 23 4.02 -0.66 -6.18
C MET A 23 2.69 0.08 -6.35
N SER A 24 2.63 1.09 -7.22
CA SER A 24 1.41 1.87 -7.50
C SER A 24 0.28 1.02 -8.10
N GLN A 25 0.62 -0.14 -8.67
CA GLN A 25 -0.32 -1.15 -9.18
C GLN A 25 -0.43 -2.39 -8.28
N GLY A 26 0.29 -2.41 -7.16
CA GLY A 26 0.31 -3.53 -6.21
C GLY A 26 1.67 -4.23 -6.18
N LYS A 27 1.84 -5.08 -5.17
CA LYS A 27 3.00 -5.97 -5.03
C LYS A 27 2.80 -7.24 -5.86
N ALA A 28 3.87 -8.01 -6.06
CA ALA A 28 3.79 -9.33 -6.68
C ALA A 28 2.81 -10.26 -5.93
N ASN A 29 2.88 -10.26 -4.60
CA ASN A 29 1.84 -10.81 -3.74
C ASN A 29 0.96 -9.65 -3.28
N ASP A 30 -0.13 -9.42 -4.01
CA ASP A 30 -0.95 -8.23 -3.83
C ASP A 30 -1.77 -8.33 -2.53
N ASP A 31 -1.32 -7.60 -1.52
CA ASP A 31 -1.96 -7.43 -0.20
C ASP A 31 -2.88 -6.20 -0.16
N GLY A 32 -3.18 -5.58 -1.30
CA GLY A 32 -3.97 -4.36 -1.42
C GLY A 32 -3.20 -3.07 -1.16
N TYR A 33 -1.92 -3.14 -0.76
CA TYR A 33 -1.07 -1.96 -0.59
C TYR A 33 -0.76 -1.32 -1.94
N ARG A 34 -0.72 0.01 -2.00
CA ARG A 34 -0.15 0.76 -3.13
C ARG A 34 0.82 1.84 -2.66
N GLY A 35 1.86 2.10 -3.43
CA GLY A 35 2.84 3.12 -3.09
C GLY A 35 4.05 3.10 -3.99
N VAL A 36 4.86 4.15 -3.92
CA VAL A 36 6.18 4.17 -4.55
C VAL A 36 7.22 4.39 -3.46
N HIS A 37 8.23 3.53 -3.42
CA HIS A 37 9.30 3.61 -2.42
C HIS A 37 10.60 4.06 -3.10
N LEU A 38 11.29 4.98 -2.45
CA LEU A 38 12.60 5.48 -2.87
C LEU A 38 13.63 4.98 -1.85
N TYR A 39 14.62 4.26 -2.33
CA TYR A 39 15.75 3.81 -1.52
C TYR A 39 16.97 4.61 -1.90
N PHE A 40 17.46 5.44 -0.98
CA PHE A 40 18.72 6.15 -1.14
C PHE A 40 19.82 5.47 -0.34
N GLN A 41 20.99 5.27 -0.96
CA GLN A 41 22.19 4.83 -0.23
C GLN A 41 23.43 5.46 -0.87
N LEU A 42 24.19 6.23 -0.08
CA LEU A 42 25.38 6.92 -0.58
C LEU A 42 26.46 5.93 -1.05
N ASP A 43 26.74 4.92 -0.21
CA ASP A 43 27.61 3.78 -0.48
C ASP A 43 27.37 2.68 0.59
N HIS A 44 28.12 1.58 0.52
CA HIS A 44 28.00 0.43 1.43
C HIS A 44 28.38 0.71 2.88
N SER A 45 29.05 1.83 3.17
CA SER A 45 29.38 2.26 4.54
C SER A 45 28.31 3.13 5.19
N HIS A 46 27.27 3.52 4.42
CA HIS A 46 26.15 4.32 4.90
C HIS A 46 24.87 3.51 4.98
N TYR A 47 24.06 3.79 6.01
CA TYR A 47 22.74 3.17 6.15
C TYR A 47 21.81 3.62 5.02
N PRO A 48 21.05 2.68 4.41
CA PRO A 48 20.05 3.05 3.42
C PRO A 48 18.90 3.80 4.08
N ILE A 49 18.35 4.78 3.35
CA ILE A 49 17.16 5.54 3.75
C ILE A 49 16.03 5.13 2.83
N GLU A 50 14.92 4.69 3.42
CA GLU A 50 13.67 4.44 2.70
C GLU A 50 12.74 5.64 2.85
N ILE A 51 12.25 6.14 1.72
CA ILE A 51 11.25 7.21 1.65
C ILE A 51 10.01 6.64 0.96
N GLN A 52 8.90 6.59 1.69
CA GLN A 52 7.62 6.12 1.16
C GLN A 52 6.80 7.28 0.63
N MET A 53 6.39 7.18 -0.64
CA MET A 53 5.55 8.13 -1.33
C MET A 53 4.14 7.54 -1.49
N ASN A 54 3.13 8.26 -1.01
CA ASN A 54 1.74 7.85 -1.14
C ASN A 54 0.88 9.00 -1.68
N THR A 55 -0.08 8.66 -2.54
CA THR A 55 -1.21 9.58 -2.75
C THR A 55 -2.03 9.70 -1.47
N TYR A 56 -2.80 10.78 -1.32
CA TYR A 56 -3.72 10.91 -0.19
C TYR A 56 -4.72 9.73 -0.16
N TYR A 57 -5.21 9.35 -1.33
CA TYR A 57 -6.12 8.23 -1.54
C TYR A 57 -5.52 6.90 -1.04
N ASP A 58 -4.33 6.54 -1.52
CA ASP A 58 -3.67 5.30 -1.11
C ASP A 58 -3.26 5.33 0.37
N ARG A 59 -2.81 6.47 0.88
CA ARG A 59 -2.39 6.60 2.29
C ARG A 59 -3.52 6.23 3.25
N GLN A 60 -4.74 6.63 2.94
CA GLN A 60 -5.90 6.38 3.79
C GLN A 60 -6.13 4.87 3.95
N ILE A 61 -6.28 4.14 2.85
CA ILE A 61 -6.47 2.68 2.92
C ILE A 61 -5.23 1.95 3.44
N ASN A 62 -4.02 2.37 3.05
CA ASN A 62 -2.78 1.76 3.53
C ASN A 62 -2.67 1.83 5.06
N ASN A 63 -3.11 2.93 5.69
CA ASN A 63 -3.18 3.04 7.14
C ASN A 63 -4.09 1.99 7.77
N TRP A 64 -5.27 1.75 7.18
CA TRP A 64 -6.20 0.75 7.68
C TRP A 64 -5.69 -0.67 7.45
N LEU A 65 -5.17 -0.98 6.25
CA LEU A 65 -4.53 -2.26 5.96
C LEU A 65 -3.39 -2.54 6.96
N HIS A 66 -2.54 -1.53 7.22
CA HIS A 66 -1.47 -1.66 8.19
C HIS A 66 -2.01 -1.90 9.62
N LYS A 67 -2.94 -1.07 10.10
CA LYS A 67 -3.49 -1.19 11.45
C LYS A 67 -4.24 -2.52 11.69
N TYR A 68 -4.94 -3.01 10.67
CA TYR A 68 -5.88 -4.12 10.84
C TYR A 68 -5.36 -5.47 10.36
N LEU A 69 -4.46 -5.52 9.37
CA LEU A 69 -4.02 -6.77 8.75
C LEU A 69 -2.53 -7.07 8.98
N TYR A 70 -1.68 -6.05 9.10
CA TYR A 70 -0.23 -6.24 9.22
C TYR A 70 0.14 -7.08 10.43
N LYS A 71 0.99 -8.09 10.21
CA LYS A 71 1.44 -9.08 11.22
C LYS A 71 0.32 -9.89 11.90
N LYS A 72 -0.87 -9.96 11.29
CA LYS A 72 -2.00 -10.77 11.81
C LYS A 72 -2.24 -12.08 11.06
N ASN A 73 -1.33 -12.45 10.16
CA ASN A 73 -1.36 -13.70 9.38
C ASN A 73 -2.67 -13.92 8.60
N TYR A 74 -3.32 -12.84 8.15
CA TYR A 74 -4.37 -12.96 7.15
C TYR A 74 -3.73 -13.21 5.78
N PRO A 75 -4.38 -13.98 4.89
CA PRO A 75 -3.90 -14.13 3.52
C PRO A 75 -4.04 -12.81 2.75
N ASP A 76 -3.14 -12.61 1.77
CA ASP A 76 -3.04 -11.36 1.00
C ASP A 76 -4.35 -11.03 0.25
N ASP A 77 -5.13 -12.06 -0.09
CA ASP A 77 -6.43 -11.93 -0.77
C ASP A 77 -7.45 -11.09 0.03
N VAL A 78 -7.37 -11.09 1.36
CA VAL A 78 -8.22 -10.27 2.23
C VAL A 78 -7.92 -8.80 2.00
N GLY A 79 -6.64 -8.42 1.96
CA GLY A 79 -6.21 -7.06 1.71
C GLY A 79 -6.57 -6.59 0.31
N LEU A 80 -6.38 -7.45 -0.70
CA LEU A 80 -6.78 -7.17 -2.08
C LEU A 80 -8.29 -6.97 -2.24
N LYS A 81 -9.13 -7.79 -1.58
CA LYS A 81 -10.59 -7.62 -1.59
C LYS A 81 -10.99 -6.27 -0.99
N LEU A 82 -10.40 -5.89 0.14
CA LEU A 82 -10.66 -4.59 0.79
C LEU A 82 -10.24 -3.43 -0.11
N ARG A 83 -9.09 -3.55 -0.78
CA ARG A 83 -8.62 -2.57 -1.77
C ARG A 83 -9.63 -2.34 -2.88
N LYS A 84 -10.11 -3.40 -3.51
CA LYS A 84 -11.13 -3.32 -4.57
C LYS A 84 -12.44 -2.69 -4.09
N LEU A 85 -12.86 -3.00 -2.86
CA LEU A 85 -14.08 -2.42 -2.28
C LEU A 85 -13.91 -0.92 -1.98
N TYR A 86 -12.72 -0.50 -1.54
CA TYR A 86 -12.37 0.92 -1.38
C TYR A 86 -12.34 1.68 -2.71
N GLU A 87 -11.74 1.10 -3.75
CA GLU A 87 -11.73 1.63 -5.13
C GLU A 87 -13.12 1.75 -5.73
N ASN A 88 -14.03 0.84 -5.39
CA ASN A 88 -15.43 0.90 -5.79
C ASN A 88 -16.29 1.83 -4.90
N GLY A 89 -15.69 2.62 -4.00
CA GLY A 89 -16.39 3.58 -3.15
C GLY A 89 -17.24 2.95 -2.04
N LYS A 90 -17.04 1.66 -1.72
CA LYS A 90 -17.78 0.95 -0.66
C LYS A 90 -17.21 1.19 0.73
N ILE A 91 -16.00 1.72 0.83
CA ILE A 91 -15.32 2.03 2.09
C ILE A 91 -14.95 3.51 2.04
N LEU A 92 -15.62 4.34 2.85
CA LEU A 92 -15.39 5.79 2.88
C LEU A 92 -14.69 6.27 4.16
N ASN A 93 -14.72 5.45 5.20
CA ASN A 93 -14.13 5.75 6.49
C ASN A 93 -13.72 4.46 7.22
N GLU A 94 -13.03 4.63 8.35
CA GLU A 94 -12.49 3.52 9.13
C GLU A 94 -13.57 2.60 9.73
N ASN A 95 -14.74 3.13 10.10
CA ASN A 95 -15.83 2.31 10.62
C ASN A 95 -16.36 1.36 9.55
N MET A 96 -16.62 1.88 8.34
CA MET A 96 -17.01 1.06 7.19
C MET A 96 -15.93 0.03 6.85
N PHE A 97 -14.64 0.41 6.92
CA PHE A 97 -13.54 -0.52 6.68
C PHE A 97 -13.61 -1.72 7.65
N ARG A 98 -13.87 -1.47 8.94
CA ARG A 98 -13.99 -2.52 9.96
C ARG A 98 -15.19 -3.44 9.70
N GLU A 99 -16.34 -2.89 9.33
CA GLU A 99 -17.54 -3.67 8.99
C GLU A 99 -17.29 -4.55 7.77
N VAL A 100 -16.72 -3.99 6.70
CA VAL A 100 -16.38 -4.73 5.49
C VAL A 100 -15.32 -5.80 5.77
N LEU A 101 -14.31 -5.51 6.59
CA LEU A 101 -13.32 -6.51 7.02
C LEU A 101 -13.98 -7.69 7.71
N GLN A 102 -14.95 -7.47 8.61
CA GLN A 102 -15.67 -8.57 9.27
C GLN A 102 -16.43 -9.43 8.26
N ASN A 103 -17.10 -8.81 7.29
CA ASN A 103 -17.81 -9.53 6.22
C ASN A 103 -16.86 -10.37 5.36
N VAL A 104 -15.75 -9.77 4.89
CA VAL A 104 -14.73 -10.46 4.08
C VAL A 104 -14.16 -11.66 4.85
N LEU A 105 -13.85 -11.50 6.14
CA LEU A 105 -13.33 -12.58 6.97
C LEU A 105 -14.36 -13.68 7.23
N PHE A 106 -15.64 -13.35 7.31
CA PHE A 106 -16.71 -14.34 7.49
C PHE A 106 -16.91 -15.16 6.21
N ASP A 107 -16.87 -14.53 5.04
CA ASP A 107 -16.96 -15.22 3.75
C ASP A 107 -15.76 -16.14 3.50
N CYS A 108 -14.55 -15.73 3.93
CA CYS A 108 -13.36 -16.58 3.82
C CYS A 108 -13.41 -17.84 4.73
N LYS A 109 -14.28 -17.89 5.75
CA LYS A 109 -14.44 -19.06 6.63
C LYS A 109 -15.49 -20.06 6.14
N ARG A 110 -16.26 -19.72 5.10
CA ARG A 110 -17.36 -20.56 4.57
C ARG A 110 -16.91 -21.56 3.49
N ILE A 111 -15.61 -21.85 3.41
CA ILE A 111 -15.02 -22.82 2.47
C ILE A 111 -14.85 -24.15 3.17
#